data_AF-A0AAV9LXR1-F1
#
_entry.id   AF-A0AAV9LXR1-F1
#
_cell.length_a   1.000
_cell.length_b   1.000
_cell.length_c   1.000
_cell.angle_alpha   90.00
_cell.angle_beta   90.00
_cell.angle_gamma   90.00
#
_symmetry.space_group_name_H-M   'P 1'
#
loop_
_entity.id
_entity.type
_entity.pdbx_description
1 polymer ?
#
loop_
_entity_poly.entity_id
_entity_poly.type
_entity_poly.pdbx_seq_one_letter_code
_entity_poly.pdbx_strand_id
1 'polypeptide(L)'
;MYFDSSIFLDQKYVNQVKWKPRVPGRFKLNTDGAVKENPGPGGLGGVIRNHRGDWIIGFYQHRSPCQPNPGKVRALRQGVLMAIEYKLNSIDINTDSMELINMFEHDNHLFTKSLNTGY
;
A
#
# COMPACT_ATOMS: atom_id res chain seq x y z
N MET A 1 32.91 -36.13 27.17
CA MET A 1 31.61 -36.06 26.46
C MET A 1 31.65 -34.83 25.57
N TYR A 2 31.70 -35.04 24.26
CA TYR A 2 31.60 -33.95 23.28
C TYR A 2 30.13 -33.70 23.01
N PHE A 3 29.66 -32.47 23.20
CA PHE A 3 28.35 -32.06 22.71
C PHE A 3 28.51 -31.65 21.24
N ASP A 4 27.78 -32.35 20.37
CA ASP A 4 27.69 -32.07 18.95
C ASP A 4 27.02 -30.71 18.75
N SER A 5 27.70 -29.80 18.06
CA SER A 5 27.25 -28.44 17.77
C SER A 5 26.50 -28.33 16.43
N SER A 6 26.13 -29.46 15.80
CA SER A 6 25.54 -29.48 14.46
C SER A 6 24.01 -29.25 14.38
N ILE A 7 23.32 -28.92 15.47
CA ILE A 7 21.84 -28.79 15.47
C ILE A 7 21.24 -27.36 15.45
N PHE A 8 22.02 -26.30 15.18
CA PHE A 8 21.47 -24.93 15.13
C PHE A 8 21.90 -24.08 13.93
N LEU A 9 21.86 -24.65 12.73
CA LEU A 9 21.72 -23.85 11.52
C LEU A 9 20.37 -24.17 10.88
N ASP A 10 19.31 -23.55 11.40
CA ASP A 10 18.08 -23.36 10.63
C ASP A 10 18.46 -22.52 9.42
N GLN A 11 18.79 -23.20 8.33
CA GLN A 11 19.05 -22.61 7.03
C GLN A 11 17.71 -21.99 6.60
N LYS A 12 17.50 -20.73 7.01
CA LYS A 12 16.42 -19.90 6.48
C LYS A 12 16.57 -19.91 4.96
N TYR A 13 15.78 -20.73 4.30
CA TYR A 13 15.55 -20.65 2.87
C TYR A 13 14.93 -19.27 2.64
N VAL A 14 15.78 -18.28 2.37
CA VAL A 14 15.36 -16.98 1.86
C VAL A 14 14.92 -17.28 0.43
N ASN A 15 13.66 -17.69 0.28
CA ASN A 15 13.00 -17.63 -1.00
C ASN A 15 13.11 -16.17 -1.43
N GLN A 16 14.03 -15.89 -2.38
CA GLN A 16 14.11 -14.58 -3.00
C GLN A 16 12.81 -14.40 -3.76
N VAL A 17 11.81 -13.82 -3.10
CA VAL A 17 10.59 -13.33 -3.72
C VAL A 17 11.01 -12.13 -4.56
N LYS A 18 11.55 -12.40 -5.75
CA LYS A 18 11.79 -11.37 -6.74
C LYS A 18 10.41 -10.96 -7.26
N TRP A 19 10.11 -9.67 -7.12
CA TRP A 19 8.95 -9.06 -7.73
C TRP A 19 8.92 -9.45 -9.21
N LYS A 20 7.86 -10.14 -9.65
CA LYS A 20 7.72 -10.49 -11.06
C LYS A 20 7.05 -9.32 -11.78
N PRO A 21 7.67 -8.82 -12.86
CA PRO A 21 7.08 -7.79 -13.69
C PRO A 21 5.71 -8.25 -14.20
N ARG A 22 4.68 -7.42 -14.01
CA ARG A 22 3.37 -7.65 -14.63
C ARG A 22 3.47 -7.37 -16.14
N VAL A 23 2.39 -7.66 -16.85
CA VAL A 23 2.23 -7.45 -18.29
C VAL A 23 2.85 -6.12 -18.75
N PRO A 24 3.67 -6.10 -19.82
CA PRO A 24 4.22 -4.87 -20.38
C PRO A 24 3.16 -3.79 -20.61
N GLY A 25 3.51 -2.55 -20.35
CA GLY A 25 2.59 -1.40 -20.50
C GLY A 25 1.63 -1.19 -19.33
N ARG A 26 1.68 -2.00 -18.26
CA ARG A 26 0.93 -1.74 -17.02
C ARG A 26 1.75 -0.99 -15.99
N PHE A 27 1.06 -0.24 -15.14
CA PHE A 27 1.62 0.42 -13.96
C PHE A 27 1.09 -0.25 -12.69
N LYS A 28 1.83 -0.12 -11.60
CA LYS A 28 1.42 -0.63 -10.29
C LYS A 28 1.42 0.51 -9.27
N LEU A 29 0.26 0.77 -8.68
CA LEU A 29 0.11 1.68 -7.54
C LEU A 29 0.15 0.89 -6.24
N ASN A 30 1.13 1.19 -5.39
CA ASN A 30 1.20 0.73 -4.02
C ASN A 30 0.92 1.92 -3.09
N THR A 31 0.02 1.77 -2.14
CA THR A 31 -0.30 2.82 -1.15
C THR A 31 -0.21 2.29 0.26
N ASP A 32 0.18 3.16 1.18
CA ASP A 32 0.24 2.84 2.61
C ASP A 32 -0.12 4.08 3.45
N GLY A 33 -0.55 3.84 4.68
CA GLY A 33 -0.84 4.86 5.68
C GLY A 33 -0.34 4.41 7.05
N ALA A 34 0.39 5.28 7.73
CA ALA A 34 0.94 5.06 9.06
C ALA A 34 0.37 6.08 10.04
N VAL A 35 0.00 5.63 11.24
CA VAL A 35 -0.49 6.50 12.31
C VAL A 35 0.17 6.08 13.62
N LYS A 36 0.68 7.06 14.38
CA LYS A 36 1.37 6.81 15.66
C LYS A 36 0.41 6.40 16.77
N GLU A 37 -0.76 7.02 16.83
CA GLU A 37 -1.83 6.81 17.84
C GLU A 37 -3.18 6.84 17.11
N ASN A 38 -4.22 6.14 17.59
CA ASN A 38 -5.51 6.10 16.88
C ASN A 38 -6.63 6.84 17.66
N PRO A 39 -7.00 8.09 17.28
CA PRO A 39 -6.39 8.95 16.25
C PRO A 39 -5.14 9.67 16.75
N GLY A 40 -4.26 10.12 15.84
CA GLY A 40 -3.00 10.76 16.20
C GLY A 40 -2.17 11.19 14.99
N PRO A 41 -0.94 11.69 15.18
CA PRO A 41 -0.08 12.08 14.07
C PRO A 41 0.18 10.91 13.13
N GLY A 42 0.05 11.14 11.83
CA GLY A 42 0.22 10.11 10.82
C GLY A 42 0.69 10.66 9.48
N GLY A 43 1.01 9.72 8.60
CA GLY A 43 1.37 9.99 7.22
C GLY A 43 0.66 9.01 6.31
N LEU A 44 0.39 9.46 5.10
CA LEU A 44 -0.11 8.63 4.02
C LEU A 44 0.76 8.80 2.79
N GLY A 45 0.88 7.78 1.97
CA GLY A 45 1.77 7.82 0.83
C GLY A 45 1.54 6.70 -0.16
N GLY A 46 2.25 6.79 -1.27
CA GLY A 46 2.19 5.77 -2.29
C GLY A 46 3.23 5.97 -3.38
N VAL A 47 3.37 4.92 -4.17
CA VAL A 47 4.36 4.82 -5.24
C VAL A 47 3.77 4.13 -6.44
N ILE A 48 4.01 4.69 -7.62
CA ILE A 48 3.67 4.10 -8.90
C ILE A 48 4.95 3.61 -9.57
N ARG A 49 4.94 2.34 -9.98
CA ARG A 49 6.04 1.69 -10.71
C ARG A 49 5.56 1.18 -12.07
N ASN A 50 6.46 1.12 -13.05
CA ASN A 50 6.14 0.48 -14.34
C ASN A 50 6.28 -1.05 -14.25
N HIS A 51 5.95 -1.72 -15.35
CA HIS A 51 6.08 -3.16 -15.48
C HIS A 51 7.50 -3.70 -15.23
N ARG A 52 8.58 -2.93 -15.38
CA ARG A 52 9.95 -3.38 -15.05
C ARG A 52 10.32 -3.19 -13.59
N GLY A 53 9.45 -2.55 -12.81
CA GLY A 53 9.70 -2.19 -11.43
C GLY A 53 10.37 -0.83 -11.26
N ASP A 54 10.60 -0.10 -12.37
CA ASP A 54 11.17 1.25 -12.31
C ASP A 54 10.20 2.18 -11.58
N TRP A 55 10.75 3.02 -10.72
CA TRP A 55 9.99 4.10 -10.08
C TRP A 55 9.56 5.14 -11.11
N ILE A 56 8.26 5.44 -11.15
CA ILE A 56 7.70 6.47 -12.03
C ILE A 56 7.42 7.74 -11.24
N ILE A 57 6.64 7.62 -10.17
CA ILE A 57 6.28 8.74 -9.30
C ILE A 57 5.88 8.24 -7.92
N GLY A 58 5.99 9.08 -6.90
CA GLY A 58 5.46 8.81 -5.56
C GLY A 58 4.93 10.07 -4.90
N PHE A 59 4.18 9.89 -3.81
CA PHE A 59 3.63 10.96 -3.00
C PHE A 59 3.69 10.61 -1.52
N TYR A 60 3.67 11.65 -0.70
CA TYR A 60 3.46 11.55 0.73
C TYR A 60 2.66 12.76 1.21
N GLN A 61 1.92 12.58 2.30
CA GLN A 61 1.19 13.65 2.97
C GLN A 61 1.21 13.40 4.47
N HIS A 62 1.63 14.41 5.24
CA HIS A 62 1.46 14.41 6.69
C HIS A 62 0.01 14.77 7.04
N ARG A 63 -0.58 14.06 8.01
CA ARG A 63 -1.94 14.32 8.51
C ARG A 63 -1.99 14.15 10.02
N SER A 64 -2.55 15.13 10.73
CA SER A 64 -2.75 15.07 12.17
C SER A 64 -4.01 15.85 12.56
N PRO A 65 -5.01 15.23 13.20
CA PRO A 65 -5.08 13.80 13.53
C PRO A 65 -5.37 12.94 12.28
N CYS A 66 -4.75 11.77 12.21
CA CYS A 66 -5.02 10.73 11.22
C CYS A 66 -5.63 9.51 11.90
N GLN A 67 -6.50 8.82 11.19
CA GLN A 67 -7.05 7.52 11.58
C GLN A 67 -6.53 6.47 10.59
N PRO A 68 -6.19 5.23 11.01
CA PRO A 68 -5.61 4.23 10.13
C PRO A 68 -6.46 3.95 8.89
N ASN A 69 -7.73 3.64 9.11
CA ASN A 69 -8.68 3.19 8.10
C ASN A 69 -8.99 4.30 7.05
N PRO A 70 -9.55 5.46 7.45
CA PRO A 70 -9.69 6.62 6.55
C PRO A 70 -8.36 7.10 5.94
N GLY A 71 -7.24 6.96 6.65
CA GLY A 71 -5.91 7.31 6.15
C GLY A 71 -5.52 6.47 4.94
N LYS A 72 -5.71 5.15 5.01
CA LYS A 72 -5.46 4.22 3.90
C LYS A 72 -6.37 4.49 2.70
N VAL A 73 -7.65 4.78 2.93
CA VAL A 73 -8.59 5.14 1.84
C VAL A 73 -8.15 6.44 1.15
N ARG A 74 -7.71 7.43 1.91
CA ARG A 74 -7.19 8.69 1.35
C ARG A 74 -5.89 8.50 0.60
N ALA A 75 -4.98 7.64 1.07
CA ALA A 75 -3.77 7.25 0.35
C ALA A 75 -4.13 6.67 -1.02
N LEU A 76 -5.08 5.72 -1.06
CA LEU A 76 -5.55 5.13 -2.30
C LEU A 76 -6.13 6.18 -3.26
N ARG A 77 -7.03 7.04 -2.76
CA ARG A 77 -7.64 8.11 -3.57
C ARG A 77 -6.57 9.03 -4.17
N GLN A 78 -5.59 9.45 -3.38
CA GLN A 78 -4.51 10.32 -3.86
C GLN A 78 -3.67 9.63 -4.94
N GLY A 79 -3.33 8.36 -4.76
CA GLY A 79 -2.59 7.59 -5.75
C GLY A 79 -3.34 7.40 -7.07
N VAL A 80 -4.65 7.19 -7.02
CA VAL A 80 -5.50 7.09 -8.22
C VAL A 80 -5.59 8.43 -8.95
N LEU A 81 -5.81 9.53 -8.23
CA LEU A 81 -5.82 10.88 -8.82
C LEU A 81 -4.50 11.20 -9.52
N MET A 82 -3.38 10.85 -8.88
CA MET A 82 -2.06 11.00 -9.47
C MET A 82 -1.89 10.14 -10.73
N ALA A 83 -2.37 8.90 -10.74
CA ALA A 83 -2.32 8.07 -11.96
C ALA A 83 -3.09 8.70 -13.13
N ILE A 84 -4.26 9.29 -12.86
CA ILE A 84 -5.09 9.98 -13.85
C ILE A 84 -4.37 11.23 -14.37
N GLU A 85 -3.84 12.07 -13.48
CA GLU A 85 -3.12 13.30 -13.81
C GLU A 85 -1.93 13.04 -14.75
N TYR A 86 -1.18 11.97 -14.47
CA TYR A 86 -0.02 11.55 -15.27
C TYR A 86 -0.38 10.68 -16.47
N LYS A 87 -1.67 10.50 -16.78
CA LYS A 87 -2.18 9.71 -17.91
C LYS A 87 -1.64 8.26 -17.91
N LEU A 88 -1.44 7.69 -16.73
CA LEU A 88 -0.94 6.33 -16.54
C LEU A 88 -2.10 5.34 -16.71
N ASN A 89 -2.36 4.98 -17.96
CA ASN A 89 -3.40 4.02 -18.31
C ASN A 89 -3.04 2.61 -17.83
N SER A 90 -4.05 1.78 -17.51
CA SER A 90 -3.87 0.38 -17.10
C SER A 90 -3.06 0.19 -15.80
N ILE A 91 -3.63 0.67 -14.69
CA ILE A 91 -3.02 0.59 -13.36
C ILE A 91 -3.54 -0.59 -12.53
N ASP A 92 -2.62 -1.36 -11.96
CA ASP A 92 -2.88 -2.38 -10.95
C ASP A 92 -2.72 -1.78 -9.56
N ILE A 93 -3.78 -1.79 -8.77
CA ILE A 93 -3.77 -1.27 -7.41
C ILE A 93 -3.40 -2.40 -6.45
N ASN A 94 -2.48 -2.14 -5.53
CA ASN A 94 -2.08 -3.07 -4.47
C ASN A 94 -2.14 -2.36 -3.12
N THR A 95 -3.05 -2.83 -2.26
CA THR A 95 -3.24 -2.34 -0.90
C THR A 95 -3.13 -3.51 0.06
N ASP A 96 -2.57 -3.26 1.25
CA ASP A 96 -2.51 -4.23 2.34
C ASP A 96 -3.73 -4.13 3.29
N SER A 97 -4.68 -3.26 2.97
CA SER A 97 -5.86 -3.02 3.78
C SER A 97 -6.97 -4.01 3.44
N MET A 98 -7.17 -5.01 4.30
CA MET A 98 -8.35 -5.89 4.19
C MET A 98 -9.66 -5.10 4.20
N GLU A 99 -9.72 -3.98 4.93
CA GLU A 99 -10.90 -3.13 4.95
C GLU A 99 -11.18 -2.50 3.58
N LEU A 100 -10.15 -2.04 2.85
CA LEU A 100 -10.34 -1.54 1.49
C LEU A 100 -10.80 -2.64 0.54
N ILE A 101 -10.21 -3.84 0.64
CA ILE A 101 -10.61 -4.99 -0.17
C ILE A 101 -12.08 -5.31 0.09
N ASN A 102 -12.48 -5.42 1.36
CA ASN A 102 -13.86 -5.66 1.75
C ASN A 102 -14.81 -4.55 1.26
N MET A 103 -14.38 -3.28 1.29
CA MET A 103 -15.16 -2.15 0.82
C MET A 103 -15.46 -2.26 -0.68
N PHE A 104 -14.47 -2.64 -1.49
CA PHE A 104 -14.64 -2.81 -2.94
C PHE A 104 -15.43 -4.07 -3.30
N GLU A 105 -15.32 -5.13 -2.51
CA GLU A 105 -16.00 -6.39 -2.80
C GLU A 105 -17.47 -6.42 -2.35
N HIS A 106 -17.84 -5.67 -1.30
CA HIS A 106 -19.14 -5.82 -0.64
C HIS A 106 -19.99 -4.54 -0.60
N ASP A 107 -19.73 -3.57 -1.49
CA ASP A 107 -20.50 -2.32 -1.69
C ASP A 107 -21.02 -1.70 -0.39
N ASN A 108 -20.09 -1.43 0.54
CA ASN A 108 -20.43 -1.15 1.93
C ASN A 108 -20.70 0.35 2.15
N HIS A 109 -21.98 0.74 2.10
CA HIS A 109 -22.46 2.14 2.25
C HIS A 109 -22.03 2.86 3.55
N LEU A 110 -21.53 2.14 4.57
CA LEU A 110 -21.15 2.72 5.86
C LEU A 110 -19.88 3.59 5.81
N PHE A 111 -19.02 3.42 4.80
CA PHE A 111 -17.72 4.10 4.72
C PHE A 111 -17.68 5.35 3.83
N THR A 112 -18.71 5.62 3.02
CA THR A 112 -18.81 6.84 2.20
C THR A 112 -18.77 8.13 3.03
N LYS A 113 -19.19 8.09 4.30
CA LYS A 113 -19.07 9.21 5.25
C LYS A 113 -17.62 9.58 5.60
N SER A 114 -16.69 8.61 5.55
CA SER A 114 -15.27 8.83 5.86
C SER A 114 -14.50 9.54 4.72
N LEU A 115 -15.01 9.44 3.49
CA LEU A 115 -14.45 10.11 2.31
C LEU A 115 -14.83 11.61 2.24
N ASN A 116 -15.97 11.96 2.82
CA ASN A 116 -16.55 13.31 2.76
C ASN A 116 -16.22 14.19 3.98
N THR A 117 -15.51 13.67 4.98
CA THR A 117 -15.10 14.45 6.16
C THR A 117 -13.72 15.07 5.92
N GLY A 118 -13.74 16.39 5.69
CA GLY A 118 -12.59 17.25 5.45
C GLY A 118 -11.87 17.72 6.71
N TYR A 119 -11.43 16.80 7.56
CA TYR A 119 -10.47 17.09 8.64
C TYR A 119 -9.05 16.81 8.17
#